data_AF-A0A538KW25-F1
#
_entry.id   AF-A0A538KW25-F1
#
_cell.length_a   1.000
_cell.length_b   1.000
_cell.length_c   1.000
_cell.angle_alpha   90.00
_cell.angle_beta   90.00
_cell.angle_gamma   90.00
#
_symmetry.space_group_name_H-M   'P 1'
#
loop_
_entity.id
_entity.type
_entity.pdbx_description
1 polymer ?
#
loop_
_entity_poly.entity_id
_entity_poly.type
_entity_poly.pdbx_seq_one_letter_code
_entity_poly.pdbx_strand_id
1 'polypeptide(L)'
;MTRAFFTLMGAGVAGGLIWVAAQLSHDTTGHYWGRIGIIAGAGLSLALARLPDVGVRTLKPSFPTFGLAFLPSLIAAGWVVVATQPQGNTYRGHVLAWSSDIGVARVVRDLGPYAAVLAFGLGVLLGLVFERRVVDEVATEPAWEPVTQHLPAEPETTIERSPAPAGDVPDVRERELVHH
;
A
#
# COMPACT_ATOMS: atom_id res chain seq x y z
N MET A 1 11.66 7.74 14.05
CA MET A 1 10.92 8.08 15.28
C MET A 1 9.44 8.40 15.03
N THR A 2 9.09 9.08 13.93
CA THR A 2 7.72 9.52 13.62
C THR A 2 6.69 8.39 13.61
N ARG A 3 6.99 7.24 12.98
CA ARG A 3 6.06 6.09 12.92
C ARG A 3 5.68 5.51 14.29
N ALA A 4 6.66 5.37 15.20
CA ALA A 4 6.43 4.88 16.55
C ALA A 4 5.57 5.86 17.37
N PHE A 5 5.85 7.16 17.25
CA PHE A 5 5.07 8.21 17.92
C PHE A 5 3.60 8.22 17.46
N PHE A 6 3.35 8.16 16.15
CA PHE A 6 1.99 8.14 15.63
C PHE A 6 1.24 6.86 16.01
N THR A 7 1.92 5.71 16.02
CA THR A 7 1.33 4.46 16.51
C THR A 7 0.95 4.56 17.98
N LEU A 8 1.81 5.15 18.82
CA LEU A 8 1.53 5.41 20.23
C LEU A 8 0.34 6.36 20.40
N MET A 9 0.28 7.44 19.61
CA MET A 9 -0.83 8.39 19.62
C MET A 9 -2.14 7.71 19.20
N GLY A 10 -2.10 6.87 18.16
CA GLY A 10 -3.25 6.05 17.74
C GLY A 10 -3.73 5.10 18.81
N ALA A 11 -2.82 4.40 19.48
CA ALA A 11 -3.14 3.53 20.59
C ALA A 11 -3.75 4.31 21.77
N GLY A 12 -3.23 5.51 22.06
CA GLY A 12 -3.79 6.42 23.07
C GLY A 12 -5.21 6.87 22.73
N VAL A 13 -5.46 7.30 21.50
CA VAL A 13 -6.80 7.67 21.02
C VAL A 13 -7.75 6.47 21.07
N ALA A 14 -7.30 5.29 20.62
CA ALA A 14 -8.11 4.07 20.67
C ALA A 14 -8.47 3.70 22.11
N GLY A 15 -7.50 3.75 23.04
CA GLY A 15 -7.74 3.52 24.46
C GLY A 15 -8.71 4.54 25.07
N GLY A 16 -8.57 5.82 24.71
CA GLY A 16 -9.48 6.89 25.12
C GLY A 16 -10.91 6.68 24.60
N LEU A 17 -11.07 6.26 23.33
CA LEU A 17 -12.37 5.92 22.77
C LEU A 17 -13.00 4.71 23.46
N ILE A 18 -12.21 3.67 23.76
CA ILE A 18 -12.68 2.50 24.52
C ILE A 18 -13.13 2.92 25.92
N TRP A 19 -12.40 3.85 26.57
CA TRP A 19 -12.80 4.40 27.86
C TRP A 19 -14.12 5.18 27.76
N VAL A 20 -14.31 6.02 26.74
CA VAL A 20 -15.60 6.72 26.51
C VAL A 20 -16.72 5.71 26.27
N ALA A 21 -16.49 4.67 25.48
CA ALA A 21 -17.44 3.60 25.23
C ALA A 21 -17.87 2.87 26.52
N ALA A 22 -16.97 2.73 27.50
CA ALA A 22 -17.28 2.11 28.78
C ALA A 22 -18.24 2.93 29.65
N GLN A 23 -18.35 4.24 29.40
CA GLN A 23 -19.26 5.13 30.14
C GLN A 23 -20.70 5.10 29.63
N LEU A 24 -20.96 4.52 28.46
CA LEU A 24 -22.31 4.43 27.90
C LEU A 24 -23.10 3.28 28.56
N SER A 25 -24.25 3.62 29.14
CA SER A 25 -25.15 2.64 29.76
C SER A 25 -25.85 1.72 28.75
N HIS A 26 -26.31 0.55 29.18
CA HIS A 26 -26.86 -0.49 28.30
C HIS A 26 -28.36 -0.35 28.01
N ASP A 27 -28.99 0.71 28.53
CA ASP A 27 -30.43 0.70 28.77
C ASP A 27 -31.24 1.10 27.53
N THR A 28 -30.58 1.66 26.50
CA THR A 28 -31.24 2.14 25.28
C THR A 28 -30.56 1.61 24.02
N THR A 29 -31.37 1.37 22.99
CA THR A 29 -30.88 0.99 21.65
C THR A 29 -29.91 2.04 21.06
N GLY A 30 -30.11 3.32 21.40
CA GLY A 30 -29.22 4.41 20.98
C GLY A 30 -27.82 4.31 21.62
N HIS A 31 -27.74 4.02 22.93
CA HIS A 31 -26.46 3.86 23.60
C HIS A 31 -25.69 2.63 23.10
N TYR A 32 -26.40 1.55 22.76
CA TYR A 32 -25.81 0.37 22.14
C TYR A 32 -25.06 0.73 20.83
N TRP A 33 -25.73 1.42 19.91
CA TRP A 33 -25.11 1.83 18.65
C TRP A 33 -24.01 2.86 18.83
N GLY A 34 -24.19 3.81 19.76
CA GLY A 34 -23.14 4.76 20.13
C GLY A 34 -21.88 4.04 20.57
N ARG A 35 -22.01 3.03 21.44
CA ARG A 35 -20.87 2.25 21.93
C ARG A 35 -20.20 1.45 20.82
N ILE A 36 -20.97 0.73 20.01
CA ILE A 36 -20.44 -0.04 18.88
C ILE A 36 -19.73 0.88 17.87
N GLY A 37 -20.30 2.05 17.59
CA GLY A 37 -19.69 3.06 16.72
C GLY A 37 -18.37 3.61 17.27
N ILE A 38 -18.31 3.91 18.58
CA ILE A 38 -17.08 4.38 19.23
C ILE A 38 -16.00 3.30 19.21
N ILE A 39 -16.36 2.04 19.47
CA ILE A 39 -15.41 0.90 19.42
C ILE A 39 -14.89 0.67 18.01
N ALA A 40 -15.75 0.78 16.99
CA ALA A 40 -15.30 0.77 15.59
C ALA A 40 -14.39 1.96 15.28
N GLY A 41 -14.70 3.15 15.82
CA GLY A 41 -13.83 4.33 15.75
C GLY A 41 -12.45 4.12 16.38
N ALA A 42 -12.36 3.34 17.46
CA ALA A 42 -11.09 2.98 18.09
C ALA A 42 -10.23 2.11 17.18
N GLY A 43 -10.83 1.09 16.54
CA GLY A 43 -10.16 0.26 15.54
C GLY A 43 -9.69 1.05 14.32
N LEU A 44 -10.54 1.96 13.83
CA LEU A 44 -10.21 2.85 12.72
C LEU A 44 -9.04 3.77 13.07
N SER A 45 -9.08 4.38 14.25
CA SER A 45 -8.01 5.27 14.73
C SER A 45 -6.67 4.54 14.80
N LEU A 46 -6.65 3.28 15.25
CA LEU A 46 -5.44 2.46 15.29
C LEU A 46 -4.91 2.13 13.89
N ALA A 47 -5.79 1.83 12.93
CA ALA A 47 -5.40 1.58 11.55
C ALA A 47 -4.85 2.85 10.88
N LEU A 48 -5.52 3.99 11.08
CA LEU A 48 -5.08 5.28 10.53
C LEU A 48 -3.76 5.77 11.15
N ALA A 49 -3.47 5.42 12.40
CA ALA A 49 -2.22 5.77 13.05
C ALA A 49 -0.97 5.15 12.40
N ARG A 50 -1.15 4.11 11.57
CA ARG A 50 -0.07 3.53 10.75
C ARG A 50 0.19 4.31 9.46
N LEU A 51 -0.62 5.31 9.12
CA LEU A 51 -0.49 6.09 7.87
C LEU A 51 0.69 7.08 7.74
N PRO A 52 1.44 7.50 8.78
CA PRO A 52 2.46 8.52 8.58
C PRO A 52 3.73 7.94 7.95
N ASP A 53 3.89 8.20 6.65
CA ASP A 53 5.16 8.70 6.13
C ASP A 53 4.99 10.19 5.82
N VAL A 54 6.05 10.94 6.09
CA VAL A 54 6.17 12.36 5.75
C VAL A 54 6.15 12.47 4.22
N GLY A 55 4.98 12.67 3.61
CA GLY A 55 4.88 12.81 2.15
C GLY A 55 3.56 12.35 1.50
N VAL A 56 2.70 11.60 2.19
CA VAL A 56 1.39 11.22 1.62
C VAL A 56 0.40 12.38 1.72
N ARG A 57 0.14 13.04 0.59
CA ARG A 57 -0.74 14.22 0.49
C ARG A 57 -2.22 13.87 0.26
N THR A 58 -2.53 12.63 -0.13
CA THR A 58 -3.89 12.21 -0.49
C THR A 58 -4.20 10.79 -0.01
N LEU A 59 -5.25 10.65 0.79
CA LEU A 59 -5.87 9.35 1.10
C LEU A 59 -6.80 8.98 -0.05
N LYS A 60 -6.51 7.88 -0.76
CA LYS A 60 -7.44 7.33 -1.76
C LYS A 60 -7.97 5.98 -1.27
N PRO A 61 -9.30 5.78 -1.24
CA PRO A 61 -9.88 4.48 -0.91
C PRO A 61 -9.60 3.50 -2.04
N SER A 62 -9.15 2.30 -1.67
CA SER A 62 -9.00 1.17 -2.58
C SER A 62 -10.33 0.47 -2.77
N PHE A 63 -10.93 0.67 -3.95
CA PHE A 63 -12.19 0.02 -4.30
C PHE A 63 -12.13 -1.52 -4.24
N PRO A 64 -11.04 -2.20 -4.65
CA PRO A 64 -10.91 -3.64 -4.47
C PRO A 64 -10.93 -4.07 -3.00
N THR A 65 -10.14 -3.42 -2.14
CA THR A 65 -10.09 -3.73 -0.71
C THR A 65 -11.43 -3.45 -0.03
N PHE A 66 -12.09 -2.35 -0.41
CA PHE A 66 -13.44 -2.03 0.05
C PHE A 66 -14.46 -3.13 -0.35
N GLY A 67 -14.46 -3.53 -1.61
CA GLY A 67 -15.42 -4.49 -2.14
C GLY A 67 -15.19 -5.93 -1.68
N LEU A 68 -13.93 -6.38 -1.62
CA LEU A 68 -13.59 -7.79 -1.38
C LEU A 68 -13.30 -8.10 0.08
N ALA A 69 -12.74 -7.16 0.84
CA ALA A 69 -12.42 -7.39 2.25
C ALA A 69 -13.44 -6.74 3.18
N PHE A 70 -13.75 -5.46 2.95
CA PHE A 70 -14.61 -4.71 3.87
C PHE A 70 -16.09 -5.09 3.74
N LEU A 71 -16.67 -5.11 2.54
CA LEU A 71 -18.11 -5.41 2.38
C LEU A 71 -18.52 -6.79 2.92
N PRO A 72 -17.82 -7.90 2.61
CA PRO A 72 -18.20 -9.20 3.15
C PRO A 72 -18.05 -9.26 4.67
N SER A 73 -16.99 -8.64 5.19
CA SER A 73 -16.78 -8.54 6.64
C SER A 73 -17.86 -7.69 7.31
N LEU A 74 -18.26 -6.58 6.70
CA LEU A 74 -19.33 -5.70 7.18
C LEU A 74 -20.66 -6.44 7.22
N ILE A 75 -20.97 -7.21 6.19
CA ILE A 75 -22.18 -8.03 6.16
C ILE A 75 -22.12 -9.06 7.30
N ALA A 76 -21.04 -9.84 7.41
CA ALA A 76 -20.94 -10.90 8.43
C ALA A 76 -20.94 -10.36 9.87
N ALA A 77 -20.06 -9.40 10.17
CA ALA A 77 -19.94 -8.83 11.51
C ALA A 77 -21.13 -7.92 11.85
N GLY A 78 -21.62 -7.15 10.88
CA GLY A 78 -22.82 -6.32 11.04
C GLY A 78 -24.06 -7.15 11.36
N TRP A 79 -24.19 -8.33 10.74
CA TRP A 79 -25.27 -9.28 11.03
C TRP A 79 -25.27 -9.71 12.50
N VAL A 80 -24.10 -10.07 13.04
CA VAL A 80 -23.95 -10.42 14.46
C VAL A 80 -24.29 -9.23 15.35
N VAL A 81 -23.76 -8.05 15.05
CA VAL A 81 -23.98 -6.82 15.82
C VAL A 81 -25.46 -6.40 15.85
N VAL A 82 -26.21 -6.60 14.76
CA VAL A 82 -27.66 -6.35 14.73
C VAL A 82 -28.40 -7.40 15.56
N ALA A 83 -28.00 -8.67 15.48
CA ALA A 83 -28.64 -9.76 16.22
C ALA A 83 -28.50 -9.64 17.75
N THR A 84 -27.47 -8.95 18.25
CA THR A 84 -27.15 -8.80 19.68
C THR A 84 -27.77 -7.58 20.35
N GLN A 85 -28.61 -6.81 19.67
CA GLN A 85 -29.24 -5.62 20.25
C GLN A 85 -30.06 -5.96 21.51
N PRO A 86 -29.94 -5.16 22.60
CA PRO A 86 -30.52 -5.48 23.90
C PRO A 86 -32.06 -5.43 23.92
N GLN A 87 -32.67 -4.50 23.19
CA GLN A 87 -34.13 -4.42 23.06
C GLN A 87 -34.59 -5.19 21.82
N GLY A 88 -35.64 -6.01 21.96
CA GLY A 88 -36.24 -6.73 20.86
C GLY A 88 -36.83 -5.75 19.84
N ASN A 89 -36.19 -5.68 18.67
CA ASN A 89 -36.64 -4.89 17.52
C ASN A 89 -37.03 -5.84 16.39
N THR A 90 -38.00 -5.45 15.58
CA THR A 90 -38.36 -6.09 14.30
C THR A 90 -37.13 -6.46 13.46
N TYR A 91 -36.07 -5.64 13.43
CA TYR A 91 -34.82 -5.99 12.71
C TYR A 91 -34.06 -7.17 13.32
N ARG A 92 -33.91 -7.21 14.66
CA ARG A 92 -33.30 -8.36 15.36
C ARG A 92 -34.12 -9.64 15.13
N GLY A 93 -35.46 -9.52 15.14
CA GLY A 93 -36.37 -10.62 14.84
C GLY A 93 -36.17 -11.20 13.44
N HIS A 94 -36.14 -10.34 12.41
CA HIS A 94 -35.88 -10.77 11.04
C HIS A 94 -34.51 -11.42 10.86
N VAL A 95 -33.46 -10.80 11.41
CA VAL A 95 -32.09 -11.33 11.32
C VAL A 95 -31.99 -12.71 11.97
N LEU A 96 -32.62 -12.91 13.13
CA LEU A 96 -32.63 -14.21 13.81
C LEU A 96 -33.48 -15.25 13.07
N ALA A 97 -34.61 -14.85 12.48
CA ALA A 97 -35.43 -15.74 11.65
C ALA A 97 -34.65 -16.21 10.41
N TRP A 98 -34.07 -15.29 9.64
CA TRP A 98 -33.22 -15.63 8.51
C TRP A 98 -32.01 -16.46 8.90
N SER A 99 -31.39 -16.16 10.05
CA SER A 99 -30.28 -16.98 10.56
C SER A 99 -30.73 -18.40 10.90
N SER A 100 -31.97 -18.59 11.36
CA SER A 100 -32.54 -19.90 11.61
C SER A 100 -32.81 -20.64 10.30
N ASP A 101 -33.35 -19.95 9.31
CA ASP A 101 -33.67 -20.51 7.99
C ASP A 101 -32.41 -20.94 7.22
N ILE A 102 -31.32 -20.17 7.35
CA ILE A 102 -30.01 -20.47 6.74
C ILE A 102 -29.17 -21.42 7.64
N GLY A 103 -29.63 -21.72 8.86
CA GLY A 103 -28.95 -22.63 9.80
C GLY A 103 -27.75 -22.03 10.55
N VAL A 104 -27.50 -20.73 10.44
CA VAL A 104 -26.36 -20.02 11.08
C VAL A 104 -26.70 -19.38 12.43
N ALA A 105 -27.93 -19.54 12.92
CA ALA A 105 -28.39 -18.93 14.18
C ALA A 105 -27.57 -19.31 15.43
N ARG A 106 -26.90 -20.47 15.42
CA ARG A 106 -26.00 -20.88 16.51
C ARG A 106 -24.72 -20.04 16.49
N VAL A 107 -24.08 -19.93 15.33
CA VAL A 107 -22.86 -19.12 15.11
C VAL A 107 -23.10 -17.66 15.50
N VAL A 108 -24.23 -17.09 15.08
CA VAL A 108 -24.59 -15.71 15.40
C VAL A 108 -24.76 -15.49 16.91
N ARG A 109 -25.37 -16.45 17.63
CA ARG A 109 -25.51 -16.38 19.09
C ARG A 109 -24.17 -16.56 19.80
N ASP A 110 -23.34 -17.49 19.34
CA ASP A 110 -22.02 -17.78 19.91
C ASP A 110 -21.04 -16.60 19.73
N LEU A 111 -21.15 -15.87 18.62
CA LEU A 111 -20.38 -14.65 18.37
C LEU A 111 -20.92 -13.41 19.09
N GLY A 112 -22.12 -13.49 19.65
CA GLY A 112 -22.80 -12.33 20.23
C GLY A 112 -22.02 -11.62 21.34
N PRO A 113 -21.42 -12.34 22.31
CA PRO A 113 -20.56 -11.74 23.33
C PRO A 113 -19.34 -10.99 22.77
N TYR A 114 -18.93 -11.30 21.53
CA TYR A 114 -17.76 -10.71 20.87
C TYR A 114 -18.11 -9.55 19.93
N ALA A 115 -19.36 -9.04 19.94
CA ALA A 115 -19.81 -7.95 19.08
C ALA A 115 -18.91 -6.70 19.14
N ALA A 116 -18.38 -6.37 20.33
CA ALA A 116 -17.41 -5.28 20.51
C ALA A 116 -16.09 -5.54 19.74
N VAL A 117 -15.57 -6.77 19.80
CA VAL A 117 -14.34 -7.15 19.08
C VAL A 117 -14.56 -7.11 17.58
N LEU A 118 -15.72 -7.58 17.12
CA LEU A 118 -16.11 -7.51 15.70
C LEU A 118 -16.21 -6.06 15.22
N ALA A 119 -16.82 -5.17 16.02
CA ALA A 119 -16.89 -3.75 15.72
C ALA A 119 -15.50 -3.11 15.63
N PHE A 120 -14.61 -3.42 16.57
CA PHE A 120 -13.22 -2.97 16.54
C PHE A 120 -12.50 -3.45 15.27
N GLY A 121 -12.64 -4.74 14.94
CA GLY A 121 -12.07 -5.33 13.72
C GLY A 121 -12.59 -4.69 12.43
N LEU A 122 -13.90 -4.37 12.37
CA LEU A 122 -14.48 -3.62 11.25
C LEU A 122 -13.88 -2.23 11.11
N GLY A 123 -13.64 -1.54 12.22
CA GLY A 123 -12.92 -0.28 12.24
C GLY A 123 -11.52 -0.39 11.64
N VAL A 124 -10.77 -1.42 12.03
CA VAL A 124 -9.44 -1.69 11.48
C VAL A 124 -9.50 -1.97 9.99
N LEU A 125 -10.41 -2.85 9.53
CA LEU A 125 -10.60 -3.17 8.12
C LEU A 125 -10.98 -1.95 7.30
N LEU A 126 -11.84 -1.07 7.82
CA LEU A 126 -12.18 0.20 7.19
C LEU A 126 -10.94 1.09 7.04
N GLY A 127 -10.07 1.11 8.05
CA GLY A 127 -8.80 1.83 7.96
C GLY A 127 -7.85 1.26 6.90
N LEU A 128 -7.86 -0.05 6.68
CA LEU A 128 -7.06 -0.73 5.65
C LEU A 128 -7.57 -0.48 4.22
N VAL A 129 -8.81 -0.03 4.03
CA VAL A 129 -9.31 0.40 2.72
C VAL A 129 -8.51 1.58 2.18
N PHE A 130 -7.93 2.42 3.06
CA PHE A 130 -7.14 3.57 2.65
C PHE A 130 -5.71 3.15 2.30
N GLU A 131 -5.40 3.13 1.01
CA GLU A 131 -4.07 2.79 0.50
C GLU A 131 -3.16 4.03 0.37
N ARG A 132 -1.85 3.83 0.55
CA ARG A 132 -0.81 4.80 0.19
C ARG A 132 -0.42 4.59 -1.27
N ARG A 133 -0.43 5.64 -2.10
CA ARG A 133 0.53 5.71 -3.20
C ARG A 133 1.68 6.60 -2.78
N VAL A 134 2.89 6.05 -2.80
CA VAL A 134 4.07 6.87 -3.06
C VAL A 134 3.75 7.54 -4.39
N VAL A 135 3.77 8.88 -4.44
CA VAL A 135 3.95 9.52 -5.74
C VAL A 135 5.24 8.89 -6.21
N ASP A 136 5.18 7.99 -7.19
CA ASP A 136 6.34 7.71 -8.01
C ASP A 136 6.74 9.12 -8.41
N GLU A 137 7.78 9.63 -7.75
CA GLU A 137 8.58 10.66 -8.34
C GLU A 137 8.88 9.98 -9.66
N VAL A 138 8.16 10.41 -10.69
CA VAL A 138 8.65 10.27 -12.04
C VAL A 138 9.96 11.00 -11.89
N ALA A 139 10.99 10.24 -11.53
CA ALA A 139 12.26 10.34 -12.14
C ALA A 139 11.89 10.36 -13.62
N THR A 140 11.56 11.56 -14.11
CA THR A 140 12.38 12.16 -15.13
C THR A 140 13.78 11.81 -14.68
N GLU A 141 14.23 10.61 -15.07
CA GLU A 141 15.64 10.36 -15.19
C GLU A 141 16.13 11.65 -15.83
N PRO A 142 17.03 12.41 -15.18
CA PRO A 142 17.69 13.45 -15.94
C PRO A 142 18.17 12.69 -17.15
N ALA A 143 17.65 13.07 -18.32
CA ALA A 143 18.24 12.62 -19.54
C ALA A 143 19.71 12.96 -19.32
N TRP A 144 20.53 11.94 -19.06
CA TRP A 144 21.91 11.90 -19.45
C TRP A 144 21.79 12.24 -20.93
N GLU A 145 21.75 13.55 -21.21
CA GLU A 145 22.35 14.07 -22.40
C GLU A 145 23.69 13.36 -22.40
N PRO A 146 23.97 12.51 -23.41
CA PRO A 146 25.34 12.12 -23.61
C PRO A 146 26.06 13.45 -23.68
N VAL A 147 26.83 13.77 -22.63
CA VAL A 147 27.80 14.84 -22.67
C VAL A 147 28.67 14.40 -23.82
N THR A 148 28.39 14.96 -24.99
CA THR A 148 29.28 14.88 -26.13
C THR A 148 30.47 15.65 -25.59
N GLN A 149 31.42 14.93 -25.00
CA GLN A 149 32.74 15.47 -24.77
C GLN A 149 33.17 15.90 -26.16
N HIS A 150 33.03 17.19 -26.43
CA HIS A 150 33.77 17.86 -27.46
C HIS A 150 35.21 17.74 -26.98
N LEU A 151 35.82 16.57 -27.23
CA LEU A 151 37.26 16.44 -27.25
C LEU A 151 37.72 17.59 -28.15
N PRO A 152 38.62 18.47 -27.66
CA PRO A 152 39.29 19.41 -28.54
C PRO A 152 39.82 18.58 -29.69
N ALA A 153 39.49 18.97 -30.92
CA ALA A 153 39.98 18.29 -32.11
C ALA A 153 41.49 18.05 -31.93
N GLU A 154 41.90 16.78 -31.90
CA GLU A 154 43.32 16.46 -31.99
C GLU A 154 43.87 17.21 -33.20
N PRO A 155 44.99 17.94 -33.06
CA PRO A 155 45.57 18.59 -34.22
C PRO A 155 45.90 17.48 -35.23
N GLU A 156 45.32 17.58 -36.42
CA GLU A 156 45.65 16.73 -37.55
C GLU A 156 47.17 16.70 -37.69
N THR A 157 47.79 15.60 -37.27
CA THR A 157 49.16 15.29 -37.65
C THR A 157 49.14 15.05 -39.14
N THR A 158 49.34 16.14 -39.88
CA THR A 158 49.74 16.15 -41.27
C THR A 158 50.94 15.23 -41.39
N ILE A 159 50.75 14.04 -41.95
CA ILE A 159 51.85 13.18 -42.34
C ILE A 159 52.54 13.88 -43.50
N GLU A 160 53.55 14.68 -43.16
CA GLU A 160 54.50 15.24 -44.11
C GLU A 160 55.19 14.06 -44.79
N ARG A 161 54.84 13.84 -46.06
CA ARG A 161 55.41 12.81 -46.91
C ARG A 161 56.87 13.18 -47.18
N SER A 162 57.78 12.70 -46.33
CA SER A 162 59.22 12.84 -46.50
C SER A 162 59.64 12.19 -47.83
N PRO A 163 60.42 12.87 -48.70
CA PRO A 163 60.84 12.30 -49.97
C PRO A 163 61.91 11.22 -49.73
N ALA A 164 61.75 10.09 -50.42
CA ALA A 164 62.65 8.94 -50.34
C ALA A 164 64.10 9.33 -50.71
N PRO A 165 65.11 8.83 -49.99
CA PRO A 165 66.50 9.03 -50.38
C PRO A 165 66.81 8.19 -51.62
N ALA A 166 67.26 8.87 -52.68
CA ALA A 166 67.90 8.26 -53.83
C ALA A 166 69.27 7.71 -53.40
N GLY A 167 69.49 6.41 -53.58
CA GLY A 167 70.75 5.75 -53.26
C GLY A 167 70.80 4.31 -53.75
N ASP A 168 71.39 4.14 -54.93
CA ASP A 168 72.12 3.01 -55.49
C ASP A 168 71.74 1.57 -55.12
N VAL A 169 71.27 0.82 -56.12
CA VAL A 169 71.42 -0.65 -56.18
C VAL A 169 72.06 -1.02 -57.53
N PRO A 170 73.10 -1.89 -57.56
CA PRO A 170 73.96 -2.07 -58.71
C PRO A 170 73.36 -2.96 -59.81
N ASP A 171 73.86 -2.74 -61.02
CA ASP A 171 73.75 -3.58 -62.22
C ASP A 171 74.19 -5.03 -61.96
N VAL A 172 73.28 -5.99 -62.16
CA VAL A 172 73.63 -7.40 -62.36
C VAL A 172 72.81 -7.94 -63.53
N ARG A 173 73.38 -7.81 -64.72
CA ARG A 173 73.07 -8.63 -65.90
C ARG A 173 73.35 -10.11 -65.66
N GLU A 174 72.46 -10.93 -66.25
CA GLU A 174 72.67 -12.27 -66.78
C GLU A 174 72.98 -13.43 -65.81
N ARG A 175 72.08 -14.43 -65.80
CA ARG A 175 72.34 -15.76 -66.37
C ARG A 175 71.08 -16.61 -66.45
N GLU A 176 70.77 -17.05 -67.68
CA GLU A 176 69.91 -18.19 -68.01
C GLU A 176 70.39 -19.49 -67.32
N LEU A 177 69.47 -20.47 -67.21
CA LEU A 177 69.61 -21.93 -67.44
C LEU A 177 68.53 -22.65 -66.59
N VAL A 178 67.40 -23.12 -67.15
CA VAL A 178 67.18 -24.36 -67.93
C VAL A 178 67.00 -25.63 -67.06
N HIS A 179 65.94 -26.39 -67.39
CA HIS A 179 65.54 -27.76 -66.97
C HIS A 179 64.91 -27.92 -65.57
N HIS A 180 63.79 -28.63 -65.36
CA HIS A 180 63.19 -29.78 -66.06
C HIS A 180 61.66 -29.71 -66.09
#